data_AF-A0A2V9ZIJ1-F1
#
_entry.id   AF-A0A2V9ZIJ1-F1
#
_cell.length_a   1.000
_cell.length_b   1.000
_cell.length_c   1.000
_cell.angle_alpha   90.00
_cell.angle_beta   90.00
_cell.angle_gamma   90.00
#
_symmetry.space_group_name_H-M   'P 1'
#
loop_
_entity.id
_entity.type
_entity.pdbx_description
1 polymer ?
#
loop_
_entity_poly.entity_id
_entity_poly.type
_entity_poly.pdbx_seq_one_letter_code
_entity_poly.pdbx_strand_id
1 'polypeptide(L)'
;EAKRFMEAKVTGTPLKEKAPQSLANAVVVFLKDKQNQGITAKVIGKYTRELARLREFCESKSVFLVRDLTRELLTHYSATWADVYPASLTRSNVRERLRSFLRYCWESEWLTRIPEISRITVQQTPTLPLSQEEYARLLDTFWATFADDAEKRKRVHALVQLMRWSGLAIGDALTLDRNRIIRDATKDIYRIV
;
A
#
# COMPACT_ATOMS: atom_id res chain seq x y z
N GLU A 1 18.74 -53.92 -19.98
CA GLU A 1 18.80 -52.52 -19.51
C GLU A 1 17.75 -52.12 -18.47
N ALA A 2 16.70 -52.92 -18.21
CA ALA A 2 15.66 -52.56 -17.23
C ALA A 2 16.02 -52.76 -15.73
N LYS A 3 17.10 -53.48 -15.39
CA LYS A 3 17.49 -53.72 -13.99
C LYS A 3 18.30 -52.58 -13.34
N ARG A 4 18.98 -51.73 -14.13
CA ARG A 4 19.78 -50.61 -13.59
C ARG A 4 18.97 -49.36 -13.25
N PHE A 5 17.74 -49.24 -13.75
CA PHE A 5 16.84 -48.12 -13.41
C PHE A 5 16.08 -48.32 -12.09
N MET A 6 15.97 -49.56 -11.59
CA MET A 6 15.30 -49.85 -10.32
C MET A 6 16.22 -49.73 -9.10
N GLU A 7 17.54 -49.80 -9.29
CA GLU A 7 18.52 -49.69 -8.18
C GLU A 7 18.88 -48.23 -7.85
N ALA A 8 18.59 -47.27 -8.73
CA ALA A 8 18.86 -45.84 -8.49
C ALA A 8 17.82 -45.13 -7.59
N LYS A 9 16.84 -45.85 -7.04
CA LYS A 9 15.84 -45.31 -6.08
C LYS A 9 16.11 -45.65 -4.61
N VAL A 10 17.21 -46.34 -4.30
CA VAL A 10 17.49 -46.81 -2.92
C VAL A 10 18.45 -45.91 -2.14
N THR A 11 19.13 -44.95 -2.75
CA THR A 11 19.96 -43.96 -2.02
C THR A 11 19.13 -42.73 -1.65
N GLY A 12 18.19 -42.95 -0.73
CA GLY A 12 17.50 -41.90 0.00
C GLY A 12 18.50 -41.04 0.77
N THR A 13 18.95 -39.96 0.15
CA THR A 13 19.42 -38.81 0.91
C THR A 13 18.14 -38.12 1.40
N PRO A 14 17.86 -38.06 2.72
CA PRO A 14 16.72 -37.29 3.17
C PRO A 14 16.97 -35.86 2.71
N LEU A 15 16.11 -35.34 1.82
CA LEU A 15 16.04 -33.92 1.56
C LEU A 15 15.89 -33.29 2.95
N LYS A 16 16.91 -32.56 3.37
CA LYS A 16 16.95 -31.91 4.68
C LYS A 16 15.76 -30.95 4.69
N GLU A 17 14.62 -31.38 5.24
CA GLU A 17 13.42 -30.55 5.30
C GLU A 17 13.82 -29.26 6.00
N LYS A 18 13.78 -28.17 5.23
CA LYS A 18 14.08 -26.83 5.73
C LYS A 18 13.14 -26.61 6.92
N ALA A 19 13.71 -26.30 8.08
CA ALA A 19 12.93 -26.14 9.31
C ALA A 19 11.73 -25.22 9.04
N PRO A 20 10.53 -25.58 9.54
CA PRO A 20 9.31 -24.85 9.20
C PRO A 20 9.45 -23.39 9.62
N GLN A 21 9.36 -22.49 8.65
CA GLN A 21 9.54 -21.06 8.88
C GLN A 21 8.32 -20.48 9.60
N SER A 22 8.55 -19.76 10.70
CA SER A 22 7.49 -19.05 11.40
C SER A 22 7.03 -17.83 10.60
N LEU A 23 5.73 -17.53 10.68
CA LEU A 23 5.13 -16.37 10.02
C LEU A 23 5.77 -15.06 10.51
N ALA A 24 6.02 -14.95 11.83
CA ALA A 24 6.67 -13.78 12.41
C ALA A 24 8.07 -13.54 11.82
N ASN A 25 8.90 -14.58 11.72
CA ASN A 25 10.24 -14.44 11.15
C ASN A 25 10.20 -14.16 9.65
N ALA A 26 9.27 -14.80 8.92
CA ALA A 26 9.07 -14.54 7.50
C ALA A 26 8.71 -13.08 7.23
N VAL A 27 7.84 -12.47 8.04
CA VAL A 27 7.49 -11.04 7.92
C VAL A 27 8.70 -10.15 8.16
N VAL A 28 9.50 -10.42 9.20
CA VAL A 28 10.71 -9.64 9.50
C VAL A 28 11.71 -9.68 8.33
N VAL A 29 11.98 -10.88 7.82
CA VAL A 29 12.94 -11.07 6.73
C VAL A 29 12.43 -10.45 5.42
N PHE A 30 11.13 -10.56 5.13
CA PHE A 30 10.50 -9.88 4.00
C PHE A 30 10.58 -8.36 4.09
N LEU A 31 10.34 -7.76 5.26
CA LEU A 31 10.45 -6.31 5.42
C LEU A 31 11.89 -5.82 5.24
N LYS A 32 12.88 -6.59 5.69
CA LYS A 32 14.30 -6.32 5.41
C LYS A 32 14.64 -6.43 3.93
N ASP A 33 14.12 -7.45 3.24
CA ASP A 33 14.25 -7.58 1.79
C ASP A 33 13.68 -6.35 1.05
N LYS A 34 12.49 -5.87 1.45
CA LYS A 34 11.89 -4.64 0.89
C LYS A 34 12.72 -3.39 1.18
N GLN A 35 13.36 -3.31 2.34
CA GLN A 35 14.30 -2.23 2.65
C GLN A 35 15.52 -2.27 1.72
N ASN A 36 16.09 -3.45 1.50
CA ASN A 36 17.25 -3.62 0.62
C ASN A 36 16.93 -3.29 -0.85
N GLN A 37 15.68 -3.46 -1.28
CA GLN A 37 15.20 -3.05 -2.61
C GLN A 37 15.04 -1.53 -2.77
N GLY A 38 15.34 -0.72 -1.74
CA GLY A 38 15.20 0.74 -1.79
C GLY A 38 13.74 1.23 -1.79
N ILE A 39 12.80 0.40 -1.32
CA ILE A 39 11.39 0.78 -1.22
C ILE A 39 11.23 1.90 -0.19
N THR A 40 10.40 2.91 -0.49
CA THR A 40 10.16 4.04 0.41
C THR A 40 9.60 3.61 1.76
N ALA A 41 10.00 4.30 2.83
CA ALA A 41 9.54 4.03 4.20
C ALA A 41 8.00 4.04 4.33
N LYS A 42 7.33 4.90 3.56
CA LYS A 42 5.86 4.95 3.49
C LYS A 42 5.25 3.64 2.98
N VAL A 43 5.86 3.01 1.99
CA VAL A 43 5.38 1.73 1.44
C VAL A 43 5.72 0.59 2.40
N ILE A 44 6.91 0.59 3.01
CA ILE A 44 7.28 -0.38 4.05
C ILE A 44 6.30 -0.31 5.24
N GLY A 45 5.91 0.89 5.67
CA GLY A 45 4.91 1.07 6.73
C GLY A 45 3.57 0.44 6.38
N LYS A 46 3.14 0.50 5.10
CA LYS A 46 1.94 -0.21 4.64
C LYS A 46 2.10 -1.72 4.76
N TYR A 47 3.21 -2.29 4.26
CA TYR A 47 3.47 -3.73 4.40
C TYR A 47 3.48 -4.17 5.87
N THR A 48 4.14 -3.39 6.73
CA THR A 48 4.24 -3.66 8.16
C THR A 48 2.86 -3.77 8.79
N ARG A 49 1.97 -2.80 8.54
CA ARG A 49 0.60 -2.82 9.07
C ARG A 49 -0.23 -3.98 8.52
N GLU A 50 -0.21 -4.21 7.21
CA GLU A 50 -1.03 -5.27 6.62
C GLU A 50 -0.56 -6.68 7.04
N LEU A 51 0.75 -6.87 7.21
CA LEU A 51 1.33 -8.15 7.66
C LEU A 51 1.19 -8.37 9.17
N ALA A 52 1.19 -7.31 9.98
CA ALA A 52 0.84 -7.41 11.40
C ALA A 52 -0.59 -7.93 11.56
N ARG A 53 -1.54 -7.36 10.80
CA ARG A 53 -2.94 -7.82 10.81
C ARG A 53 -3.10 -9.26 10.31
N LEU A 54 -2.34 -9.67 9.30
CA LEU A 54 -2.30 -11.07 8.87
C LEU A 54 -1.83 -11.97 10.01
N ARG A 55 -0.75 -11.58 10.70
CA ARG A 55 -0.19 -12.33 11.82
C ARG A 55 -1.22 -12.50 12.94
N GLU A 56 -1.86 -11.42 13.38
CA GLU A 56 -2.91 -11.44 14.41
C GLU A 56 -4.08 -12.35 14.01
N PHE A 57 -4.51 -12.29 12.74
CA PHE A 57 -5.56 -13.18 12.24
C PHE A 57 -5.12 -14.65 12.28
N CYS A 58 -3.90 -14.96 11.84
CA CYS A 58 -3.37 -16.33 11.87
C CYS A 58 -3.20 -16.84 13.31
N GLU A 59 -2.71 -16.01 14.23
CA GLU A 59 -2.58 -16.32 15.66
C GLU A 59 -3.95 -16.64 16.27
N SER A 60 -5.00 -15.89 15.93
CA SER A 60 -6.39 -16.17 16.37
C SER A 60 -6.93 -17.53 15.90
N LYS A 61 -6.33 -18.11 14.85
CA LYS A 61 -6.65 -19.42 14.29
C LYS A 61 -5.61 -20.48 14.64
N SER A 62 -4.69 -20.19 15.56
CA SER A 62 -3.56 -21.06 15.95
C SER A 62 -2.64 -21.46 14.78
N VAL A 63 -2.53 -20.59 13.77
CA VAL A 63 -1.65 -20.76 12.62
C VAL A 63 -0.40 -19.91 12.79
N PHE A 64 0.76 -20.54 12.92
CA PHE A 64 2.03 -19.84 13.19
C PHE A 64 3.10 -20.06 12.11
N LEU A 65 2.91 -21.02 11.21
CA LEU A 65 3.88 -21.38 10.17
C LEU A 65 3.44 -20.90 8.80
N VAL A 66 4.41 -20.55 7.96
CA VAL A 66 4.16 -20.07 6.59
C VAL A 66 3.49 -21.15 5.74
N ARG A 67 3.88 -22.42 5.89
CA ARG A 67 3.34 -23.56 5.13
C ARG A 67 1.83 -23.77 5.33
N ASP A 68 1.29 -23.29 6.46
CA ASP A 68 -0.11 -23.45 6.86
C ASP A 68 -1.00 -22.30 6.35
N LEU A 69 -0.44 -21.37 5.55
CA LEU A 69 -1.20 -20.32 4.85
C LEU A 69 -2.00 -20.93 3.68
N THR A 70 -3.08 -21.64 3.99
CA THR A 70 -3.94 -22.27 2.99
C THR A 70 -4.84 -21.24 2.28
N ARG A 71 -5.33 -21.61 1.09
CA ARG A 71 -6.32 -20.80 0.36
C ARG A 71 -7.58 -20.52 1.18
N GLU A 72 -8.03 -21.52 1.94
CA GLU A 72 -9.21 -21.41 2.81
C GLU A 72 -8.98 -20.37 3.92
N LEU A 73 -7.84 -20.46 4.61
CA LEU A 73 -7.46 -19.49 5.64
C LEU A 73 -7.41 -18.06 5.08
N LEU A 74 -6.79 -17.87 3.92
CA LEU A 74 -6.70 -16.54 3.29
C LEU A 74 -8.05 -16.04 2.76
N THR A 75 -8.99 -16.95 2.43
CA THR A 75 -10.36 -16.58 2.06
C THR A 75 -11.10 -16.02 3.27
N HIS A 76 -11.01 -16.68 4.42
CA HIS A 76 -11.54 -16.16 5.68
C HIS A 76 -10.88 -14.84 6.08
N TYR A 77 -9.56 -14.71 5.91
CA TYR A 77 -8.87 -13.46 6.18
C TYR A 77 -9.39 -12.33 5.29
N SER A 78 -9.55 -12.59 3.99
CA SER A 78 -10.04 -11.60 3.01
C SER A 78 -11.47 -11.15 3.30
N ALA A 79 -12.31 -12.01 3.89
CA ALA A 79 -13.67 -11.66 4.29
C ALA A 79 -13.70 -10.54 5.35
N THR A 80 -12.70 -10.48 6.23
CA THR A 80 -12.58 -9.43 7.28
C THR A 80 -12.21 -8.05 6.72
N TRP A 81 -11.82 -7.96 5.45
CA TRP A 81 -11.32 -6.70 4.90
C TRP A 81 -12.41 -5.66 4.68
N ALA A 82 -13.66 -6.06 4.44
CA ALA A 82 -14.75 -5.12 4.20
C ALA A 82 -15.01 -4.22 5.42
N ASP A 83 -14.90 -4.77 6.63
CA ASP A 83 -15.18 -4.06 7.88
C ASP A 83 -14.12 -3.00 8.20
N VAL A 84 -12.88 -3.24 7.79
CA VAL A 84 -11.74 -2.34 8.07
C VAL A 84 -11.41 -1.45 6.88
N TYR A 85 -11.66 -1.93 5.66
CA TYR A 85 -11.39 -1.24 4.41
C TYR A 85 -12.66 -1.18 3.55
N PRO A 86 -13.58 -0.23 3.81
CA PRO A 86 -14.81 -0.10 3.05
C PRO A 86 -14.54 0.06 1.53
N ALA A 87 -13.54 0.87 1.19
CA ALA A 87 -13.16 1.14 -0.19
C ALA A 87 -12.58 -0.11 -0.90
N SER A 88 -13.17 -0.45 -2.05
CA SER A 88 -12.75 -1.59 -2.90
C SER A 88 -11.31 -1.45 -3.40
N LEU A 89 -10.87 -0.23 -3.75
CA LEU A 89 -9.49 0.06 -4.16
C LEU A 89 -8.48 -0.23 -3.05
N THR A 90 -8.81 0.14 -1.81
CA THR A 90 -7.94 -0.13 -0.65
C THR A 90 -7.78 -1.63 -0.46
N ARG A 91 -8.88 -2.39 -0.52
CA ARG A 91 -8.85 -3.86 -0.44
C ARG A 91 -8.02 -4.48 -1.56
N SER A 92 -8.13 -3.99 -2.79
CA SER A 92 -7.31 -4.44 -3.92
C SER A 92 -5.82 -4.19 -3.68
N ASN A 93 -5.46 -3.01 -3.15
CA ASN A 93 -4.08 -2.71 -2.79
C ASN A 93 -3.55 -3.59 -1.65
N VAL A 94 -4.38 -3.95 -0.66
CA VAL A 94 -4.03 -4.89 0.41
C VAL A 94 -3.77 -6.28 -0.16
N ARG A 95 -4.61 -6.74 -1.08
CA ARG A 95 -4.42 -7.99 -1.83
C ARG A 95 -3.08 -8.02 -2.54
N GLU A 96 -2.70 -6.97 -3.27
CA GLU A 96 -1.42 -6.95 -4.00
C GLU A 96 -0.21 -7.01 -3.05
N ARG A 97 -0.28 -6.35 -1.90
CA ARG A 97 0.78 -6.45 -0.87
C ARG A 97 0.88 -7.86 -0.29
N LEU A 98 -0.26 -8.48 0.00
CA LEU A 98 -0.29 -9.86 0.49
C LEU A 98 0.25 -10.83 -0.57
N ARG A 99 -0.11 -10.65 -1.85
CA ARG A 99 0.44 -11.45 -2.96
C ARG A 99 1.95 -11.29 -3.08
N SER A 100 2.48 -10.07 -2.92
CA SER A 100 3.92 -9.82 -2.90
C SER A 100 4.62 -10.56 -1.78
N PHE A 101 4.03 -10.65 -0.59
CA PHE A 101 4.56 -11.43 0.52
C PHE A 101 4.51 -12.94 0.25
N LEU A 102 3.37 -13.46 -0.23
CA LEU A 102 3.23 -14.89 -0.55
C LEU A 102 4.18 -15.32 -1.68
N ARG A 103 4.42 -14.46 -2.67
CA ARG A 103 5.41 -14.69 -3.72
C ARG A 103 6.81 -14.82 -3.13
N TYR A 104 7.20 -13.91 -2.24
CA TYR A 104 8.48 -13.98 -1.54
C TYR A 104 8.62 -15.28 -0.73
N CYS A 105 7.57 -15.69 -0.01
CA CYS A 105 7.57 -16.95 0.72
C CYS A 105 7.73 -18.18 -0.18
N TRP A 106 7.15 -18.15 -1.39
CA TRP A 106 7.32 -19.20 -2.39
C TRP A 106 8.73 -19.20 -3.00
N GLU A 107 9.27 -18.03 -3.34
CA GLU A 107 10.67 -17.87 -3.82
C GLU A 107 11.70 -18.32 -2.76
N SER A 108 11.35 -18.17 -1.47
CA SER A 108 12.17 -18.65 -0.34
C SER A 108 11.97 -20.15 -0.02
N GLU A 109 11.14 -20.84 -0.79
CA GLU A 109 10.77 -22.26 -0.65
C GLU A 109 10.05 -22.60 0.67
N TRP A 110 9.41 -21.62 1.31
CA TRP A 110 8.58 -21.85 2.52
C TRP A 110 7.14 -22.23 2.17
N LEU A 111 6.75 -21.99 0.92
CA LEU A 111 5.49 -22.42 0.33
C LEU A 111 5.78 -23.28 -0.90
N THR A 112 5.07 -24.40 -1.05
CA THR A 112 5.15 -25.23 -2.26
C THR A 112 4.46 -24.57 -3.46
N ARG A 113 3.39 -23.82 -3.21
CA ARG A 113 2.63 -23.07 -4.21
C ARG A 113 2.15 -21.75 -3.62
N ILE A 114 1.96 -20.75 -4.47
CA ILE A 114 1.37 -19.48 -4.06
C ILE A 114 -0.16 -19.69 -3.92
N PRO A 115 -0.74 -19.56 -2.71
CA PRO A 115 -2.18 -19.66 -2.54
C PRO A 115 -2.90 -18.54 -3.28
N GLU A 116 -3.99 -18.87 -3.97
CA GLU A 116 -4.80 -17.87 -4.66
C GLU A 116 -5.66 -17.08 -3.67
N ILE A 117 -5.64 -15.76 -3.82
CA ILE A 117 -6.51 -14.83 -3.08
C ILE A 117 -7.58 -14.32 -4.02
N SER A 118 -8.84 -14.38 -3.56
CA SER A 118 -10.02 -13.90 -4.28
C SER A 118 -9.78 -12.51 -4.88
N ARG A 119 -10.15 -12.36 -6.16
CA ARG A 119 -10.05 -11.07 -6.85
C ARG A 119 -11.10 -10.12 -6.29
N ILE A 120 -10.73 -8.84 -6.16
CA ILE A 120 -11.64 -7.79 -5.72
C ILE A 120 -11.99 -6.94 -6.94
N THR A 121 -13.27 -6.89 -7.26
CA THR A 121 -13.80 -5.97 -8.28
C THR A 121 -13.73 -4.56 -7.72
N VAL A 122 -12.89 -3.72 -8.33
CA VAL A 122 -12.71 -2.34 -7.90
C VAL A 122 -13.84 -1.50 -8.49
N GLN A 123 -14.72 -1.02 -7.64
CA GLN A 123 -15.71 0.00 -7.97
C GLN A 123 -15.13 1.35 -7.55
N GLN A 124 -14.78 2.20 -8.51
CA GLN A 124 -14.38 3.57 -8.25
C GLN A 124 -15.45 4.53 -8.76
N THR A 125 -15.92 5.40 -7.87
CA THR A 125 -16.63 6.60 -8.29
C THR A 125 -15.59 7.62 -8.74
N PRO A 126 -15.68 8.15 -9.98
CA PRO A 126 -14.74 9.15 -10.46
C PRO A 126 -14.79 10.39 -9.55
N THR A 127 -13.63 10.90 -9.16
CA THR A 127 -13.54 12.18 -8.45
C THR A 127 -13.78 13.29 -9.46
N LEU A 128 -14.92 13.96 -9.36
CA LEU A 128 -15.23 15.13 -10.20
C LEU A 128 -14.61 16.40 -9.61
N PRO A 129 -14.23 17.38 -10.45
CA PRO A 129 -13.81 18.69 -9.95
C PRO A 129 -14.96 19.40 -9.27
N LEU A 130 -14.64 20.25 -8.29
CA LEU A 130 -15.63 21.15 -7.70
C LEU A 130 -16.21 22.07 -8.77
N SER A 131 -17.53 22.22 -8.76
CA SER A 131 -18.20 23.28 -9.52
C SER A 131 -17.76 24.66 -9.03
N GLN A 132 -18.02 25.69 -9.84
CA GLN A 132 -17.68 27.07 -9.49
C GLN A 132 -18.34 27.51 -8.17
N GLU A 133 -19.59 27.11 -7.95
CA GLU A 133 -20.34 27.42 -6.74
C GLU A 133 -19.78 26.68 -5.52
N GLU A 134 -19.48 25.40 -5.65
CA GLU A 134 -18.86 24.61 -4.57
C GLU A 134 -17.48 25.15 -4.19
N TYR A 135 -16.70 25.57 -5.17
CA TYR A 135 -15.40 26.19 -4.94
C TYR A 135 -15.53 27.54 -4.22
N ALA A 136 -16.48 28.38 -4.61
CA ALA A 136 -16.75 29.64 -3.92
C ALA A 136 -17.19 29.40 -2.47
N ARG A 137 -18.11 28.44 -2.24
CA ARG A 137 -18.52 28.03 -0.89
C ARG A 137 -17.33 27.52 -0.06
N LEU A 138 -16.45 26.71 -0.64
CA LEU A 138 -15.24 26.23 0.02
C LEU A 138 -14.37 27.39 0.51
N LEU A 139 -14.09 28.38 -0.34
CA LEU A 139 -13.28 29.54 0.04
C LEU A 139 -13.94 30.36 1.16
N ASP A 140 -15.26 30.48 1.13
CA ASP A 140 -16.03 31.19 2.16
C ASP A 140 -15.92 30.51 3.54
N THR A 141 -15.91 29.16 3.59
CA THR A 141 -15.78 28.41 4.85
C THR A 141 -14.51 28.72 5.63
N PHE A 142 -13.46 29.23 4.99
CA PHE A 142 -12.20 29.56 5.67
C PHE A 142 -12.35 30.75 6.63
N TRP A 143 -13.30 31.66 6.38
CA TRP A 143 -13.57 32.79 7.26
C TRP A 143 -14.14 32.35 8.61
N ALA A 144 -15.00 31.32 8.60
CA ALA A 144 -15.54 30.72 9.81
C ALA A 144 -14.55 29.74 10.47
N THR A 145 -13.91 28.87 9.68
CA THR A 145 -13.03 27.79 10.20
C THR A 145 -11.75 28.33 10.83
N PHE A 146 -11.25 29.46 10.35
CA PHE A 146 -10.03 30.11 10.84
C PHE A 146 -10.33 31.52 11.35
N ALA A 147 -11.47 31.71 12.02
CA ALA A 147 -11.89 33.01 12.54
C ALA A 147 -10.84 33.63 13.48
N ASP A 148 -10.26 32.80 14.36
CA ASP A 148 -9.29 33.22 15.38
C ASP A 148 -7.85 33.35 14.87
N ASP A 149 -7.56 32.90 13.64
CA ASP A 149 -6.21 32.91 13.06
C ASP A 149 -6.23 33.50 11.64
N ALA A 150 -6.18 34.83 11.59
CA ALA A 150 -6.23 35.58 10.35
C ALA A 150 -5.06 35.27 9.40
N GLU A 151 -3.89 34.93 9.92
CA GLU A 151 -2.72 34.59 9.10
C GLU A 151 -2.83 33.20 8.50
N LYS A 152 -3.26 32.21 9.29
CA LYS A 152 -3.56 30.86 8.77
C LYS A 152 -4.66 30.90 7.72
N ARG A 153 -5.71 31.70 7.93
CA ARG A 153 -6.77 31.92 6.95
C ARG A 153 -6.22 32.39 5.61
N LYS A 154 -5.39 33.46 5.60
CA LYS A 154 -4.75 33.97 4.38
C LYS A 154 -3.90 32.90 3.70
N ARG A 155 -3.11 32.14 4.46
CA ARG A 155 -2.24 31.08 3.94
C ARG A 155 -3.01 29.94 3.29
N VAL A 156 -4.06 29.43 3.95
CA VAL A 156 -4.91 28.34 3.42
C VAL A 156 -5.68 28.82 2.18
N HIS A 157 -6.21 30.04 2.22
CA HIS A 157 -6.90 30.64 1.07
C HIS A 157 -5.94 30.80 -0.14
N ALA A 158 -4.72 31.27 0.08
CA ALA A 158 -3.70 31.36 -0.97
C ALA A 158 -3.28 29.97 -1.49
N LEU A 159 -3.11 28.97 -0.61
CA LEU A 159 -2.71 27.61 -0.98
C LEU A 159 -3.74 26.95 -1.91
N VAL A 160 -5.03 27.04 -1.58
CA VAL A 160 -6.10 26.43 -2.39
C VAL A 160 -6.17 27.09 -3.77
N GLN A 161 -6.05 28.42 -3.83
CA GLN A 161 -5.99 29.13 -5.11
C GLN A 161 -4.74 28.77 -5.91
N LEU A 162 -3.57 28.69 -5.27
CA LEU A 162 -2.34 28.25 -5.92
C LEU A 162 -2.53 26.87 -6.56
N MET A 163 -3.04 25.90 -5.81
CA MET A 163 -3.32 24.55 -6.34
C MET A 163 -4.32 24.58 -7.49
N ARG A 164 -5.39 25.37 -7.37
CA ARG A 164 -6.45 25.46 -8.39
C ARG A 164 -5.93 25.96 -9.74
N TRP A 165 -5.08 26.99 -9.72
CA TRP A 165 -4.61 27.67 -10.93
C TRP A 165 -3.32 27.09 -11.50
N SER A 166 -2.48 26.49 -10.66
CA SER A 166 -1.23 25.86 -11.12
C SER A 166 -1.36 24.36 -11.41
N GLY A 167 -2.37 23.70 -10.85
CA GLY A 167 -2.50 22.24 -10.91
C GLY A 167 -1.49 21.49 -10.04
N LEU A 168 -0.74 22.17 -9.17
CA LEU A 168 0.22 21.52 -8.27
C LEU A 168 -0.49 20.59 -7.27
N ALA A 169 0.14 19.45 -6.98
CA ALA A 169 -0.25 18.63 -5.86
C ALA A 169 -0.03 19.38 -4.54
N ILE A 170 -0.81 19.06 -3.50
CA ILE A 170 -0.74 19.77 -2.21
C ILE A 170 0.67 19.77 -1.61
N GLY A 171 1.42 18.68 -1.76
CA GLY A 171 2.80 18.57 -1.27
C GLY A 171 3.75 19.55 -1.96
N ASP A 172 3.65 19.67 -3.29
CA ASP A 172 4.47 20.58 -4.08
C ASP A 172 4.08 22.04 -3.81
N ALA A 173 2.77 22.32 -3.69
CA ALA A 173 2.28 23.66 -3.36
C ALA A 173 2.71 24.13 -1.96
N LEU A 174 2.77 23.22 -0.98
CA LEU A 174 3.23 23.52 0.38
C LEU A 174 4.74 23.74 0.48
N THR A 175 5.52 23.13 -0.42
CA THR A 175 6.99 23.21 -0.43
C THR A 175 7.52 24.13 -1.53
N LEU A 176 6.64 24.91 -2.16
CA LEU A 176 6.98 25.81 -3.24
C LEU A 176 7.83 26.98 -2.74
N ASP A 177 9.08 27.03 -3.17
CA ASP A 177 9.94 28.17 -2.91
C ASP A 177 9.47 29.43 -3.63
N ARG A 178 9.57 30.58 -2.97
CA ARG A 178 9.16 31.88 -3.54
C ARG A 178 9.87 32.21 -4.85
N ASN A 179 11.12 31.79 -5.00
CA ASN A 179 11.94 32.03 -6.20
C ASN A 179 11.45 31.26 -7.44
N ARG A 180 10.58 30.25 -7.26
CA ARG A 180 9.95 29.48 -8.32
C ARG A 180 8.75 30.19 -8.94
N ILE A 181 8.25 31.25 -8.30
CA ILE A 181 7.13 32.05 -8.77
C ILE A 181 7.68 33.24 -9.56
N ILE A 182 7.62 33.15 -10.89
CA ILE A 182 8.13 34.19 -11.79
C ILE A 182 6.97 34.96 -12.39
N ARG A 183 6.98 36.29 -12.27
CA ARG A 183 6.02 37.15 -12.95
C ARG A 183 6.44 37.34 -14.40
N ASP A 184 5.56 36.98 -15.32
CA ASP A 184 5.65 37.36 -16.73
C ASP A 184 4.94 38.69 -16.93
N ALA A 185 5.70 39.78 -16.98
CA ALA A 185 5.13 41.13 -17.10
C ALA A 185 4.43 41.37 -18.44
N THR A 186 4.82 40.66 -19.50
CA THR A 186 4.22 40.82 -20.83
C THR A 186 2.82 40.19 -20.89
N LYS A 187 2.63 39.07 -20.21
CA LYS A 187 1.35 38.34 -20.18
C LYS A 187 0.51 38.63 -18.93
N ASP A 188 1.05 39.41 -17.99
CA ASP A 188 0.51 39.66 -16.65
C ASP A 188 0.06 38.39 -15.90
N ILE A 189 0.87 37.33 -16.02
CA ILE A 189 0.65 36.06 -15.32
C ILE A 189 1.84 35.71 -14.44
N TYR A 190 1.58 34.89 -13.43
CA TYR A 190 2.62 34.22 -12.66
C TYR A 190 2.79 32.80 -13.18
N ARG A 191 4.03 32.43 -13.50
CA ARG A 191 4.40 31.06 -13.88
C ARG A 191 5.19 30.41 -12.74
N ILE A 192 5.01 29.10 -12.61
CA ILE A 192 5.80 28.27 -11.70
C ILE A 192 6.84 27.53 -12.53
N VAL A 193 8.12 27.61 -12.14
CA VAL A 193 9.27 27.07 -12.89
C VAL A 193 10.11 26.11 -12.07
#